data_AF-A0A7W8URQ7-F1
#
_entry.id   AF-A0A7W8URQ7-F1
#
_cell.length_a   1.000
_cell.length_b   1.000
_cell.length_c   1.000
_cell.angle_alpha   90.00
_cell.angle_beta   90.00
_cell.angle_gamma   90.00
#
_symmetry.space_group_name_H-M   'P 1'
#
loop_
_entity.id
_entity.type
_entity.pdbx_description
1 polymer ?
#
loop_
_entity_poly.entity_id
_entity_poly.type
_entity_poly.pdbx_seq_one_letter_code
_entity_poly.pdbx_strand_id
1 'polypeptide(L)'
;MTTAFHETALSPSITFAGMKPEDDGITHINISTSGQTALGRKLAHYSVTPFIHPVYGPFRSMEGFWYYIKCERPDDEFRNLCGSRAKAHAKTKRMVWREHFSQIINEANFYRIVQNDDIREAMIASTLPFGYYYLHGPQQLQIHSPISGWLCDGLEEIRRHLKASFPWPPAPVVKFDVTQHWQE
;
A
#
# COMPACT_ATOMS: atom_id res chain seq x y z
N MET A 1 10.66 -34.18 -19.57
CA MET A 1 9.24 -33.95 -19.26
C MET A 1 9.11 -32.50 -18.85
N THR A 2 8.47 -31.72 -19.70
CA THR A 2 8.44 -30.26 -19.67
C THR A 2 7.21 -29.81 -18.87
N THR A 3 7.42 -29.27 -17.67
CA THR A 3 6.36 -28.59 -16.93
C THR A 3 6.43 -27.11 -17.27
N ALA A 4 5.53 -26.69 -18.15
CA ALA A 4 5.31 -25.29 -18.48
C ALA A 4 4.82 -24.53 -17.25
N PHE A 5 5.59 -23.53 -16.83
CA PHE A 5 5.11 -22.51 -15.91
C PHE A 5 3.95 -21.78 -16.60
N HIS A 6 2.77 -21.80 -15.97
CA HIS A 6 1.67 -20.91 -16.35
C HIS A 6 2.11 -19.49 -16.02
N GLU A 7 2.60 -18.80 -17.03
CA GLU A 7 2.81 -17.35 -17.04
C GLU A 7 1.41 -16.71 -17.08
N THR A 8 0.85 -16.45 -15.91
CA THR A 8 -0.37 -15.65 -15.79
C THR A 8 -0.01 -14.26 -16.30
N ALA A 9 -0.53 -13.92 -17.48
CA ALA A 9 -0.29 -12.64 -18.14
C ALA A 9 -0.49 -11.49 -17.15
N LEU A 10 0.61 -10.80 -16.84
CA LEU A 10 0.55 -9.51 -16.18
C LEU A 10 -0.34 -8.61 -17.05
N SER A 11 -1.46 -8.17 -16.47
CA SER A 11 -2.33 -7.14 -17.05
C SER A 11 -1.44 -6.01 -17.62
N PRO A 12 -1.73 -5.49 -18.82
CA PRO A 12 -0.91 -4.44 -19.42
C PRO A 12 -0.73 -3.31 -18.42
N SER A 13 0.52 -3.10 -18.02
CA SER A 13 0.94 -2.05 -17.12
C SER A 13 0.36 -0.73 -17.61
N ILE A 14 -0.56 -0.15 -16.85
CA ILE A 14 -1.11 1.17 -17.16
C ILE A 14 0.09 2.11 -17.27
N THR A 15 0.32 2.65 -18.46
CA THR A 15 1.40 3.60 -18.69
C THR A 15 1.07 4.88 -17.93
N PHE A 16 1.69 5.05 -16.76
CA PHE A 16 1.51 6.20 -15.86
C PHE A 16 1.79 7.56 -16.50
N ALA A 17 2.44 7.59 -17.67
CA ALA A 17 2.92 8.77 -18.39
C ALA A 17 1.83 9.70 -18.97
N GLY A 18 0.57 9.56 -18.56
CA GLY A 18 -0.53 10.40 -19.08
C GLY A 18 -1.57 10.84 -18.05
N MET A 19 -1.44 10.45 -16.77
CA MET A 19 -2.40 10.87 -15.75
C MET A 19 -2.12 12.30 -15.31
N LYS A 20 -3.01 13.24 -15.62
CA LYS A 20 -2.86 14.64 -15.21
C LYS A 20 -3.63 14.93 -13.92
N PRO A 21 -3.12 15.81 -13.03
CA PRO A 21 -3.79 16.13 -11.78
C PRO A 21 -5.24 16.58 -11.95
N GLU A 22 -5.52 17.42 -12.94
CA GLU A 22 -6.85 17.93 -13.27
C GLU A 22 -7.87 16.85 -13.67
N ASP A 23 -7.41 15.68 -14.10
CA ASP A 23 -8.27 14.56 -14.52
C ASP A 23 -8.51 13.52 -13.40
N ASP A 24 -8.03 13.77 -12.18
CA ASP A 24 -8.28 12.90 -11.02
C ASP A 24 -9.76 12.92 -10.62
N GLY A 25 -10.37 11.73 -10.55
CA GLY A 25 -11.81 11.53 -10.41
C GLY A 25 -12.57 11.48 -11.73
N ILE A 26 -11.90 11.73 -12.86
CA ILE A 26 -12.48 11.63 -14.21
C ILE A 26 -11.89 10.44 -14.96
N THR A 27 -10.56 10.37 -15.07
CA THR A 27 -9.88 9.31 -15.84
C THR A 27 -9.19 8.27 -14.95
N HIS A 28 -8.91 8.63 -13.70
CA HIS A 28 -8.21 7.80 -12.73
C HIS A 28 -8.53 8.25 -11.31
N ILE A 29 -8.05 7.50 -10.32
CA ILE A 29 -8.08 7.87 -8.90
C ILE A 29 -6.65 7.96 -8.39
N ASN A 30 -6.19 9.15 -8.00
CA ASN A 30 -4.88 9.33 -7.41
C ASN A 30 -4.86 8.87 -5.94
N ILE A 31 -4.06 7.85 -5.63
CA ILE A 31 -3.95 7.27 -4.28
C ILE A 31 -2.88 7.95 -3.42
N SER A 32 -2.50 9.19 -3.73
CA SER A 32 -1.60 9.98 -2.88
C SER A 32 -2.37 11.01 -2.04
N THR A 33 -1.67 11.68 -1.11
CA THR A 33 -2.27 12.75 -0.30
C THR A 33 -2.69 13.96 -1.12
N SER A 34 -2.20 14.12 -2.35
CA SER A 34 -2.62 15.19 -3.26
C SER A 34 -3.80 14.81 -4.16
N GLY A 35 -4.42 13.64 -3.95
CA GLY A 35 -5.60 13.23 -4.70
C GLY A 35 -6.81 14.14 -4.44
N GLN A 36 -7.58 14.41 -5.49
CA GLN A 36 -8.83 15.17 -5.49
C GLN A 36 -10.03 14.34 -5.01
N THR A 37 -10.02 13.03 -5.23
CA THR A 37 -11.11 12.16 -4.80
C THR A 37 -11.02 11.79 -3.31
N ALA A 38 -12.17 11.63 -2.65
CA ALA A 38 -12.21 11.16 -1.26
C ALA A 38 -11.65 9.73 -1.13
N LEU A 39 -11.96 8.85 -2.07
CA LEU A 39 -11.43 7.48 -2.10
C LEU A 39 -9.91 7.49 -2.24
N GLY A 40 -9.36 8.23 -3.21
CA GLY A 40 -7.92 8.32 -3.43
C GLY A 40 -7.15 8.80 -2.19
N ARG A 41 -7.64 9.86 -1.54
CA ARG A 41 -7.04 10.34 -0.28
C ARG A 41 -7.14 9.32 0.85
N LYS A 42 -8.24 8.58 0.99
CA LYS A 42 -8.36 7.53 2.01
C LYS A 42 -7.44 6.33 1.73
N LEU A 43 -7.21 6.01 0.45
CA LEU A 43 -6.27 4.96 0.05
C LEU A 43 -4.80 5.37 0.23
N ALA A 44 -4.48 6.66 0.27
CA ALA A 44 -3.12 7.12 0.50
C ALA A 44 -2.52 6.53 1.78
N HIS A 45 -1.29 6.01 1.68
CA HIS A 45 -0.65 5.32 2.81
C HIS A 45 -0.39 6.24 4.01
N TYR A 46 -0.22 7.53 3.73
CA TYR A 46 -0.05 8.59 4.71
C TYR A 46 -1.33 8.89 5.51
N SER A 47 -2.50 8.48 5.02
CA SER A 47 -3.78 8.81 5.64
C SER A 47 -4.03 7.98 6.89
N VAL A 48 -4.61 8.63 7.90
CA VAL A 48 -5.05 7.97 9.14
C VAL A 48 -6.28 7.13 8.82
N THR A 49 -6.03 5.84 8.58
CA THR A 49 -7.03 4.83 8.20
C THR A 49 -6.70 3.57 8.99
N PRO A 50 -7.10 3.53 10.28
CA PRO A 50 -6.70 2.46 11.18
C PRO A 50 -7.22 1.10 10.72
N PHE A 51 -6.44 0.06 11.03
CA PHE A 51 -6.80 -1.32 10.73
C PHE A 51 -6.05 -2.28 11.64
N ILE A 52 -6.55 -3.52 11.72
CA ILE A 52 -5.92 -4.61 12.46
C ILE A 52 -5.50 -5.68 11.46
N HIS A 53 -4.20 -5.96 11.39
CA HIS A 53 -3.68 -7.10 10.66
C HIS A 53 -3.75 -8.35 11.55
N PRO A 54 -4.24 -9.51 11.07
CA PRO A 54 -4.39 -10.71 11.91
C PRO A 54 -3.06 -11.22 12.49
N VAL A 55 -1.98 -11.13 11.72
CA VAL A 55 -0.63 -11.52 12.17
C VAL A 55 0.09 -10.39 12.93
N TYR A 56 0.11 -9.19 12.36
CA TYR A 56 0.97 -8.12 12.88
C TYR A 56 0.27 -7.21 13.90
N GLY A 57 -1.04 -7.28 14.10
CA GLY A 57 -1.77 -6.45 15.08
C GLY A 57 -2.26 -5.09 14.53
N PRO A 58 -2.58 -4.13 15.42
CA PRO A 58 -3.18 -2.85 15.04
C PRO A 58 -2.16 -1.85 14.47
N PHE A 59 -2.60 -1.05 13.49
CA PHE A 59 -1.85 0.05 12.89
C PHE A 59 -2.77 1.24 12.61
N ARG A 60 -2.24 2.45 12.81
CA ARG A 60 -2.96 3.72 12.56
C ARG A 60 -2.99 4.12 11.09
N SER A 61 -2.01 3.68 10.30
CA SER A 61 -1.93 3.91 8.86
C SER A 61 -1.09 2.86 8.15
N MET A 62 -1.24 2.75 6.82
CA MET A 62 -0.37 1.91 5.99
C MET A 62 1.09 2.36 6.00
N GLU A 63 1.37 3.66 6.10
CA GLU A 63 2.75 4.15 6.20
C GLU A 63 3.47 3.59 7.43
N GLY A 64 2.80 3.54 8.59
CA GLY A 64 3.32 2.92 9.80
C GLY A 64 3.60 1.42 9.57
N PHE A 65 2.62 0.70 9.01
CA PHE A 65 2.78 -0.72 8.67
C PHE A 65 3.94 -0.97 7.70
N TRP A 66 4.06 -0.15 6.65
CA TRP A 66 5.12 -0.24 5.66
C TRP A 66 6.50 -0.19 6.31
N TYR A 67 6.72 0.78 7.21
CA TYR A 67 8.00 0.89 7.91
C TYR A 67 8.21 -0.17 8.97
N TYR A 68 7.15 -0.62 9.65
CA TYR A 68 7.22 -1.76 10.58
C TYR A 68 7.77 -3.01 9.87
N ILE A 69 7.24 -3.35 8.69
CA ILE A 69 7.70 -4.50 7.90
C ILE A 69 9.13 -4.33 7.39
N LYS A 70 9.50 -3.11 6.97
CA LYS A 70 10.84 -2.80 6.48
C LYS A 70 11.89 -2.70 7.58
N CYS A 71 11.50 -2.50 8.83
CA CYS A 71 12.45 -2.39 9.92
C CYS A 71 13.15 -3.75 10.13
N GLU A 72 14.49 -3.74 10.26
CA GLU A 72 15.26 -4.97 10.49
C GLU A 72 14.79 -5.70 11.74
N ARG A 73 14.62 -4.92 12.82
CA ARG A 73 14.06 -5.34 14.11
C ARG A 73 12.67 -4.73 14.28
N PRO A 74 11.70 -5.46 14.84
CA PRO A 74 10.36 -4.94 15.01
C PRO A 74 10.40 -3.73 15.96
N ASP A 75 9.65 -2.70 15.60
CA ASP A 75 9.51 -1.48 16.39
C ASP A 75 8.04 -1.07 16.44
N ASP A 76 7.43 -1.29 17.60
CA ASP A 76 6.01 -1.05 17.83
C ASP A 76 5.62 0.43 17.78
N GLU A 77 6.57 1.37 17.80
CA GLU A 77 6.27 2.78 17.63
C GLU A 77 5.56 3.05 16.29
N PHE A 78 5.96 2.32 15.24
CA PHE A 78 5.35 2.43 13.90
C PHE A 78 3.85 2.14 13.88
N ARG A 79 3.30 1.40 14.85
CA ARG A 79 1.87 1.11 14.96
C ARG A 79 1.03 2.37 15.15
N ASN A 80 1.60 3.37 15.81
CA ASN A 80 0.90 4.60 16.19
C ASN A 80 1.25 5.80 15.30
N LEU A 81 2.26 5.67 14.44
CA LEU A 81 2.74 6.72 13.56
C LEU A 81 1.99 6.73 12.22
N CYS A 82 1.91 7.92 11.61
CA CYS A 82 1.30 8.12 10.30
C CYS A 82 2.08 9.16 9.49
N GLY A 83 1.99 9.05 8.16
CA GLY A 83 2.56 9.98 7.20
C GLY A 83 4.00 10.39 7.48
N SER A 84 4.26 11.71 7.48
CA SER A 84 5.61 12.26 7.65
C SER A 84 6.29 11.86 8.97
N ARG A 85 5.53 11.59 10.03
CA ARG A 85 6.07 11.15 11.33
C ARG A 85 6.63 9.73 11.26
N ALA A 86 5.92 8.81 10.60
CA ALA A 86 6.42 7.45 10.39
C ALA A 86 7.71 7.47 9.55
N LYS A 87 7.70 8.27 8.47
CA LYS A 87 8.89 8.46 7.62
C LYS A 87 10.06 9.09 8.37
N ALA A 88 9.81 10.05 9.25
CA ALA A 88 10.85 10.66 10.08
C ALA A 88 11.46 9.63 11.04
N HIS A 89 10.61 8.86 11.73
CA HIS A 89 11.05 7.78 12.63
C HIS A 89 11.88 6.72 11.91
N ALA A 90 11.45 6.31 10.72
CA ALA A 90 12.15 5.32 9.91
C ALA A 90 13.60 5.69 9.56
N LYS A 91 13.94 6.99 9.49
CA LYS A 91 15.33 7.44 9.29
C LYS A 91 16.26 7.10 10.46
N THR A 92 15.70 6.83 11.65
CA THR A 92 16.45 6.47 12.85
C THR A 92 16.67 4.96 12.99
N LYS A 93 16.15 4.18 12.05
CA LYS A 93 16.12 2.72 12.11
C LYS A 93 16.85 2.11 10.93
N ARG A 94 17.31 0.87 11.09
CA ARG A 94 17.86 0.09 9.99
C ARG A 94 16.71 -0.52 9.19
N MET A 95 16.63 -0.14 7.92
CA MET A 95 15.62 -0.64 6.98
C MET A 95 16.24 -1.74 6.10
N VAL A 96 15.49 -2.81 5.87
CA VAL A 96 15.92 -3.95 5.03
C VAL A 96 14.92 -4.18 3.90
N TRP A 97 15.39 -4.82 2.84
CA TRP A 97 14.51 -5.37 1.81
C TRP A 97 13.88 -6.66 2.34
N ARG A 98 12.59 -6.83 2.09
CA ARG A 98 11.84 -8.04 2.48
C ARG A 98 11.41 -8.77 1.22
N GLU A 99 11.58 -10.09 1.23
CA GLU A 99 10.96 -10.94 0.22
C GLU A 99 9.43 -10.83 0.32
N HIS A 100 8.73 -10.97 -0.81
CA HIS A 100 7.27 -10.86 -0.89
C HIS A 100 6.68 -9.55 -0.33
N PHE A 101 7.47 -8.48 -0.24
CA PHE A 101 7.05 -7.21 0.36
C PHE A 101 5.75 -6.67 -0.24
N SER A 102 5.60 -6.70 -1.56
CA SER A 102 4.38 -6.24 -2.23
C SER A 102 3.14 -7.05 -1.81
N GLN A 103 3.26 -8.36 -1.66
CA GLN A 103 2.17 -9.24 -1.22
C GLN A 103 1.74 -8.91 0.21
N ILE A 104 2.72 -8.71 1.11
CA ILE A 104 2.47 -8.33 2.51
C ILE A 104 1.77 -6.98 2.60
N ILE A 105 2.23 -5.99 1.82
CA ILE A 105 1.60 -4.66 1.79
C ILE A 105 0.20 -4.72 1.18
N ASN A 106 -0.02 -5.52 0.15
CA ASN A 106 -1.35 -5.66 -0.46
C ASN A 106 -2.33 -6.40 0.46
N GLU A 107 -1.89 -7.43 1.18
CA GLU A 107 -2.71 -8.08 2.23
C GLU A 107 -3.11 -7.07 3.32
N ALA A 108 -2.18 -6.25 3.81
CA ALA A 108 -2.51 -5.22 4.78
C ALA A 108 -3.46 -4.15 4.22
N ASN A 109 -3.30 -3.75 2.95
CA ASN A 109 -4.26 -2.87 2.28
C ASN A 109 -5.65 -3.51 2.19
N PHE A 110 -5.74 -4.81 1.88
CA PHE A 110 -7.00 -5.53 1.88
C PHE A 110 -7.68 -5.46 3.25
N TYR A 111 -6.97 -5.80 4.33
CA TYR A 111 -7.52 -5.73 5.69
C TYR A 111 -7.95 -4.31 6.06
N ARG A 112 -7.15 -3.31 5.70
CA ARG A 112 -7.53 -1.91 5.88
C ARG A 112 -8.83 -1.57 5.17
N ILE A 113 -8.97 -1.95 3.91
CA ILE A 113 -10.14 -1.62 3.11
C ILE A 113 -11.38 -2.33 3.67
N VAL A 114 -11.32 -3.63 3.98
CA VAL A 114 -12.50 -4.35 4.47
C VAL A 114 -12.96 -3.94 5.87
N GLN A 115 -12.09 -3.32 6.67
CA GLN A 115 -12.41 -2.82 8.01
C GLN A 115 -12.90 -1.36 8.01
N ASN A 116 -12.86 -0.67 6.86
CA ASN A 116 -13.33 0.70 6.71
C ASN A 116 -14.43 0.71 5.64
N ASP A 117 -15.69 0.62 6.07
CA ASP A 117 -16.86 0.41 5.20
C ASP A 117 -16.99 1.47 4.09
N ASP A 118 -16.71 2.73 4.42
CA ASP A 118 -16.72 3.84 3.47
C ASP A 118 -15.66 3.69 2.36
N ILE A 119 -14.49 3.15 2.68
CA ILE A 119 -13.45 2.83 1.69
C ILE A 119 -13.88 1.61 0.88
N ARG A 120 -14.36 0.55 1.55
CA ARG A 120 -14.82 -0.68 0.89
C ARG A 120 -15.93 -0.43 -0.12
N GLU A 121 -16.96 0.32 0.27
CA GLU A 121 -18.09 0.68 -0.60
C GLU A 121 -17.62 1.50 -1.80
N ALA A 122 -16.76 2.50 -1.57
CA ALA A 122 -16.22 3.32 -2.65
C ALA A 122 -15.31 2.52 -3.60
N MET A 123 -14.53 1.57 -3.10
CA MET A 123 -13.74 0.62 -3.92
C MET A 123 -14.65 -0.21 -4.84
N ILE A 124 -15.77 -0.74 -4.30
CA ILE A 124 -16.74 -1.54 -5.05
C ILE A 124 -17.47 -0.66 -6.09
N ALA A 125 -17.87 0.55 -5.72
CA ALA A 125 -18.59 1.46 -6.62
C ALA A 125 -17.71 1.99 -7.77
N SER A 126 -16.40 2.18 -7.53
CA SER A 126 -15.50 2.76 -8.52
C SER A 126 -15.20 1.81 -9.69
N THR A 127 -15.08 2.37 -10.89
CA THR A 127 -14.57 1.71 -12.11
C THR A 127 -13.28 2.33 -12.65
N LEU A 128 -12.91 3.53 -12.18
CA LEU A 128 -11.70 4.21 -12.61
C LEU A 128 -10.43 3.46 -12.18
N PRO A 129 -9.36 3.50 -12.98
CA PRO A 129 -8.07 2.92 -12.63
C PRO A 129 -7.37 3.70 -11.51
N PHE A 130 -6.60 3.02 -10.67
CA PHE A 130 -5.74 3.69 -9.68
C PHE A 130 -4.44 4.23 -10.28
N GLY A 131 -4.08 5.44 -9.87
CA GLY A 131 -2.84 6.12 -10.22
C GLY A 131 -2.09 6.59 -8.98
N TYR A 132 -0.79 6.79 -9.09
CA TYR A 132 0.00 7.41 -8.03
C TYR A 132 0.94 8.47 -8.57
N TYR A 133 0.74 9.69 -8.08
CA TYR A 133 1.68 10.80 -8.21
C TYR A 133 1.42 11.79 -7.07
N TYR A 134 2.43 12.58 -6.73
CA TYR A 134 2.28 13.67 -5.78
C TYR A 134 2.79 14.97 -6.37
N LEU A 135 2.27 16.09 -5.87
CA LEU A 135 2.69 17.43 -6.27
C LEU A 135 3.79 17.92 -5.33
N HIS A 136 4.88 18.43 -5.87
CA HIS A 136 6.05 18.88 -5.11
C HIS A 136 6.38 20.35 -5.34
N GLY A 137 6.72 21.03 -4.25
CA GLY A 137 7.18 22.42 -4.27
C GLY A 137 6.09 23.44 -4.60
N PRO A 138 6.43 24.73 -4.59
CA PRO A 138 5.48 25.80 -4.85
C PRO A 138 4.93 25.78 -6.29
N GLN A 139 5.69 25.24 -7.25
CA GLN A 139 5.25 25.08 -8.64
C GLN A 139 4.35 23.86 -8.87
N GLN A 140 4.06 23.07 -7.82
CA GLN A 140 3.21 21.88 -7.90
C GLN A 140 3.68 20.89 -8.98
N LEU A 141 4.99 20.65 -9.04
CA LEU A 141 5.58 19.73 -10.00
C LEU A 141 5.06 18.32 -9.72
N GLN A 142 4.48 17.70 -10.75
CA GLN A 142 3.97 16.34 -10.64
C GLN A 142 5.13 15.34 -10.63
N ILE A 143 5.22 14.56 -9.56
CA ILE A 143 6.22 13.52 -9.38
C ILE A 143 5.56 12.16 -9.45
N HIS A 144 5.99 11.35 -10.41
CA HIS A 144 5.62 9.95 -10.52
C HIS A 144 6.68 9.09 -9.83
N SER A 145 6.24 8.12 -9.05
CA SER A 145 7.15 7.09 -8.53
C SER A 145 7.22 5.95 -9.54
N PRO A 146 8.40 5.60 -10.09
CA PRO A 146 8.49 4.50 -11.06
C PRO A 146 8.14 3.14 -10.44
N ILE A 147 8.16 3.04 -9.10
CA ILE A 147 7.88 1.81 -8.37
C ILE A 147 6.45 1.72 -7.84
N SER A 148 5.58 2.71 -8.05
CA SER A 148 4.21 2.67 -7.53
C SER A 148 3.27 1.78 -8.35
N GLY A 149 3.73 1.27 -9.50
CA GLY A 149 2.90 0.44 -10.40
C GLY A 149 2.28 -0.76 -9.70
N TRP A 150 3.10 -1.56 -9.01
CA TRP A 150 2.63 -2.74 -8.29
C TRP A 150 1.61 -2.42 -7.18
N LEU A 151 1.65 -1.21 -6.62
CA LEU A 151 0.71 -0.80 -5.58
C LEU A 151 -0.66 -0.48 -6.21
N CYS A 152 -0.67 0.23 -7.33
CA CYS A 152 -1.90 0.47 -8.09
C CYS A 152 -2.51 -0.86 -8.57
N ASP A 153 -1.69 -1.74 -9.15
CA ASP A 153 -2.12 -3.08 -9.60
C ASP A 153 -2.65 -3.92 -8.43
N GLY A 154 -2.01 -3.81 -7.26
CA GLY A 154 -2.47 -4.45 -6.02
C GLY A 154 -3.85 -3.95 -5.57
N LEU A 155 -4.11 -2.64 -5.66
CA LEU A 155 -5.43 -2.09 -5.34
C LEU A 155 -6.49 -2.49 -6.37
N GLU A 156 -6.11 -2.65 -7.65
CA GLU A 156 -6.98 -3.19 -8.68
C GLU A 156 -7.35 -4.66 -8.41
N GLU A 157 -6.38 -5.46 -8.02
CA GLU A 157 -6.57 -6.84 -7.57
C GLU A 157 -7.55 -6.89 -6.38
N ILE A 158 -7.31 -6.07 -5.36
CA ILE A 158 -8.20 -5.98 -4.18
C ILE A 158 -9.62 -5.60 -4.61
N ARG A 159 -9.78 -4.60 -5.48
CA ARG A 159 -11.08 -4.19 -5.99
C ARG A 159 -11.83 -5.34 -6.65
N ARG A 160 -11.13 -6.16 -7.45
CA ARG A 160 -11.73 -7.33 -8.11
C ARG A 160 -12.20 -8.37 -7.09
N HIS A 161 -11.37 -8.67 -6.09
CA HIS A 161 -11.74 -9.58 -4.99
C HIS A 161 -12.98 -9.09 -4.24
N LEU A 162 -13.05 -7.79 -3.92
CA LEU A 162 -14.20 -7.19 -3.24
C LEU A 162 -15.48 -7.30 -4.09
N LYS A 163 -15.41 -7.00 -5.39
CA LYS A 163 -16.55 -7.10 -6.31
C LYS A 163 -17.03 -8.53 -6.50
N ALA A 164 -16.10 -9.48 -6.58
CA ALA A 164 -16.41 -10.91 -6.72
C ALA A 164 -16.76 -11.58 -5.39
N SER A 165 -16.66 -10.87 -4.26
CA SER A 165 -16.76 -11.45 -2.91
C SER A 165 -15.80 -12.63 -2.69
N PHE A 166 -14.61 -12.57 -3.29
CA PHE A 166 -13.57 -13.57 -3.13
C PHE A 166 -12.65 -13.25 -1.94
N PRO A 167 -12.21 -14.27 -1.19
CA PRO A 167 -11.24 -14.06 -0.12
C PRO A 167 -9.91 -13.58 -0.68
N TRP A 168 -9.18 -12.77 0.08
CA TRP A 168 -7.82 -12.37 -0.26
C TRP A 168 -6.83 -13.48 0.14
N PRO A 169 -5.85 -13.84 -0.72
CA PRO A 169 -4.86 -14.85 -0.38
C PRO A 169 -3.91 -14.34 0.73
N PRO A 170 -3.58 -15.17 1.74
CA PRO A 170 -2.68 -14.75 2.80
C PRO A 170 -1.26 -14.55 2.28
N ALA A 171 -0.56 -13.53 2.77
CA ALA A 171 0.83 -13.28 2.41
C ALA A 171 1.79 -14.07 3.33
N PRO A 172 3.04 -14.33 2.89
CA PRO A 172 4.07 -14.89 3.75
C PRO A 172 4.33 -14.04 4.99
N VAL A 173 4.47 -14.70 6.15
CA VAL A 173 4.77 -14.03 7.41
C VAL A 173 6.25 -13.65 7.49
N VAL A 174 6.52 -12.39 7.81
CA VAL A 174 7.88 -11.88 8.04
C VAL A 174 8.43 -12.48 9.32
N LYS A 175 9.56 -13.18 9.19
CA LYS A 175 10.36 -13.62 10.34
C LYS A 175 11.34 -12.52 10.70
N PHE A 176 11.08 -11.83 11.80
CA PHE A 176 12.05 -10.90 12.35
C PHE A 176 13.16 -11.67 13.04
N ASP A 177 14.42 -11.29 12.77
CA ASP A 177 15.54 -11.83 13.52
C ASP A 177 15.56 -11.18 14.90
N VAL A 178 15.07 -11.92 15.89
CA VAL A 178 15.02 -11.51 17.30
C VAL A 178 16.19 -12.10 18.10
N THR A 179 17.17 -12.73 17.44
CA THR A 179 18.34 -13.22 18.17
C THR A 179 19.23 -12.07 18.61
N GLN A 180 19.26 -11.80 19.92
CA GLN A 180 20.38 -11.13 20.57
C GLN A 180 21.05 -12.13 21.53
N HIS A 181 22.37 -12.24 21.40
CA HIS A 181 23.22 -12.62 22.51
C HIS A 181 22.94 -11.69 23.68
N TRP A 182 22.30 -12.22 24.70
CA TRP A 182 22.45 -11.72 26.06
C TRP A 182 23.91 -11.94 26.42
N GLN A 183 24.73 -10.90 26.31
CA GLN A 183 25.94 -10.85 27.13
C GLN A 183 25.51 -10.26 28.46
N GLU A 184 25.50 -11.15 29.45
CA GLU A 184 25.39 -10.87 30.88
C GLU A 184 26.44 -9.83 31.35
#